data_AF-A0A9W9YL13-F1
#
_entry.id   AF-A0A9W9YL13-F1
#
_cell.length_a   1.000
_cell.length_b   1.000
_cell.length_c   1.000
_cell.angle_alpha   90.00
_cell.angle_beta   90.00
_cell.angle_gamma   90.00
#
_symmetry.space_group_name_H-M   'P 1'
#
loop_
_entity.id
_entity.type
_entity.pdbx_description
1 polymer ?
#
loop_
_entity_poly.entity_id
_entity_poly.type
_entity_poly.pdbx_seq_one_letter_code
_entity_poly.pdbx_strand_id
1 'polypeptide(L)'
;MYHALGYSTIMYLQAMMTFEPQYIQQASNSNKIALDVCERYRRRHTWTESFTSWIWNPSYDNLTEVERHAELCYAECLFMRALLTFIQDENLVSFIRGALKIRSAYQSYKTCLDMVTHQPSSLQNSPQRKDFEGGVHLGIGGFNLMLSLLPAKIIKLLEWVGFSGDKFVGLDHLDQGCKDQNLRSPMCAMVLLAYHSVITYYLGNGEGDVIYAEEILQPHLKAFPKGAIFLYYAGRIKHVQGKLDEAVKSYNDSITVQSEWKQFHHICYWELMWCYTYKGDWARAYHYAGVLLRESRWSRTSYMYLKACFRVMARITNQEIAKEDDKGEKDTEEYLFRKLPEYKQRIAGKSIPFENSPSTKPTSIWNKTIAFFFLEWNLY
;
A
#
# COMPACT_ATOMS: atom_id res chain seq x y z
N MET A 1 5.59 -0.11 -23.94
CA MET A 1 4.49 -0.32 -22.97
C MET A 1 5.00 -0.42 -21.54
N TYR A 2 5.80 -1.43 -21.21
CA TYR A 2 6.40 -1.60 -19.88
C TYR A 2 7.13 -0.38 -19.33
N HIS A 3 7.88 0.35 -20.17
CA HIS A 3 8.50 1.61 -19.77
C HIS A 3 7.47 2.67 -19.32
N ALA A 4 6.37 2.83 -20.07
CA ALA A 4 5.31 3.78 -19.73
C ALA A 4 4.57 3.37 -18.45
N LEU A 5 4.31 2.07 -18.30
CA LEU A 5 3.75 1.49 -17.08
C LEU A 5 4.68 1.75 -15.88
N GLY A 6 5.95 1.37 -15.96
CA GLY A 6 6.92 1.52 -14.87
C GLY A 6 7.09 2.97 -14.44
N TYR A 7 7.22 3.90 -15.40
CA TYR A 7 7.24 5.33 -15.09
C TYR A 7 5.94 5.79 -14.42
N SER A 8 4.77 5.36 -14.92
CA SER A 8 3.49 5.63 -14.29
C SER A 8 3.40 5.07 -12.87
N THR A 9 3.96 3.89 -12.60
CA THR A 9 3.98 3.28 -11.26
C THR A 9 4.84 4.09 -10.31
N ILE A 10 6.02 4.56 -10.74
CA ILE A 10 6.88 5.42 -9.92
C ILE A 10 6.18 6.73 -9.57
N MET A 11 5.56 7.39 -10.56
CA MET A 11 4.79 8.61 -10.33
C MET A 11 3.59 8.37 -9.42
N TYR A 12 2.90 7.24 -9.60
CA TYR A 12 1.81 6.81 -8.73
C TYR A 12 2.27 6.63 -7.29
N LEU A 13 3.35 5.89 -7.03
CA LEU A 13 3.90 5.71 -5.68
C LEU A 13 4.28 7.06 -5.05
N GLN A 14 4.89 7.98 -5.81
CA GLN A 14 5.20 9.32 -5.32
C GLN A 14 3.96 10.12 -4.95
N ALA A 15 2.92 10.09 -5.79
CA ALA A 15 1.63 10.71 -5.47
C ALA A 15 1.02 10.11 -4.19
N MET A 16 1.06 8.79 -4.07
CA MET A 16 0.54 8.04 -2.92
C MET A 16 1.32 8.26 -1.63
N MET A 17 2.58 8.68 -1.66
CA MET A 17 3.32 8.98 -0.42
C MET A 17 3.19 10.45 0.00
N THR A 18 3.02 11.35 -0.98
CA THR A 18 3.09 12.81 -0.76
C THR A 18 1.73 13.46 -0.51
N PHE A 19 0.68 12.96 -1.16
CA PHE A 19 -0.64 13.60 -1.21
C PHE A 19 -0.62 15.06 -1.67
N GLU A 20 0.41 15.45 -2.44
CA GLU A 20 0.45 16.78 -3.01
C GLU A 20 -0.31 16.81 -4.33
N PRO A 21 -1.20 17.81 -4.53
CA PRO A 21 -1.97 17.92 -5.77
C PRO A 21 -1.11 17.90 -7.04
N GLN A 22 0.12 18.43 -7.00
CA GLN A 22 1.02 18.42 -8.14
C GLN A 22 1.43 16.99 -8.55
N TYR A 23 1.81 16.16 -7.57
CA TYR A 23 2.27 14.79 -7.83
C TYR A 23 1.10 13.90 -8.22
N ILE A 24 -0.07 14.09 -7.60
CA ILE A 24 -1.30 13.41 -7.99
C ILE A 24 -1.67 13.72 -9.45
N GLN A 25 -1.56 14.98 -9.88
CA GLN A 25 -1.84 15.36 -11.27
C GLN A 25 -0.80 14.78 -12.24
N GLN A 26 0.48 14.81 -11.87
CA GLN A 26 1.57 14.22 -12.66
C GLN A 26 1.38 12.71 -12.83
N ALA A 27 1.04 12.00 -11.75
CA ALA A 27 0.72 10.57 -11.79
C ALA A 27 -0.50 10.29 -12.68
N SER A 28 -1.57 11.08 -12.56
CA SER A 28 -2.78 10.93 -13.39
C SER A 28 -2.51 11.13 -14.87
N ASN A 29 -1.69 12.13 -15.23
CA ASN A 29 -1.27 12.39 -16.60
C ASN A 29 -0.39 11.25 -17.14
N SER A 30 0.62 10.83 -16.38
CA SER A 30 1.50 9.72 -16.75
C SER A 30 0.72 8.42 -16.94
N ASN A 31 -0.22 8.13 -16.04
CA ASN A 31 -1.07 6.96 -16.11
C ASN A 31 -1.99 6.98 -17.33
N LYS A 32 -2.52 8.16 -17.71
CA LYS A 32 -3.29 8.31 -18.95
C LYS A 32 -2.44 7.96 -20.18
N ILE A 33 -1.21 8.45 -20.25
CA ILE A 33 -0.28 8.12 -21.35
C ILE A 33 -0.02 6.61 -21.39
N ALA A 34 0.20 5.98 -20.23
CA ALA A 34 0.42 4.53 -20.15
C ALA A 34 -0.81 3.74 -20.64
N LEU A 35 -2.04 4.15 -20.28
CA LEU A 35 -3.28 3.57 -20.79
C LEU A 35 -3.39 3.69 -22.30
N ASP A 36 -3.19 4.89 -22.85
CA ASP A 36 -3.27 5.15 -24.29
C ASP A 36 -2.26 4.30 -25.07
N VAL A 37 -1.07 4.06 -24.50
CA VAL A 37 -0.07 3.15 -25.09
C VAL A 37 -0.57 1.71 -25.04
N CYS A 38 -1.06 1.21 -23.90
CA CYS A 38 -1.56 -0.16 -23.80
C CYS A 38 -2.72 -0.39 -24.79
N GLU A 39 -3.67 0.54 -24.88
CA GLU A 39 -4.84 0.44 -25.75
C GLU A 39 -4.50 0.32 -27.24
N ARG A 40 -3.39 0.91 -27.69
CA ARG A 40 -2.90 0.74 -29.08
C ARG A 40 -2.44 -0.68 -29.41
N TYR A 41 -1.95 -1.41 -28.42
CA TYR A 41 -1.39 -2.76 -28.55
C TYR A 41 -2.34 -3.86 -28.06
N ARG A 42 -3.43 -3.50 -27.38
CA ARG A 42 -4.52 -4.43 -27.05
C ARG A 42 -5.22 -4.88 -28.33
N ARG A 43 -5.76 -6.09 -28.29
CA ARG A 43 -6.53 -6.63 -29.41
C ARG A 43 -7.78 -5.77 -29.60
N ARG A 44 -7.97 -5.23 -30.81
CA ARG A 44 -9.16 -4.47 -31.15
C ARG A 44 -10.33 -5.43 -31.32
N HIS A 45 -11.37 -5.28 -30.50
CA HIS A 45 -12.61 -6.02 -30.71
C HIS A 45 -13.32 -5.48 -31.95
N THR A 46 -13.42 -6.31 -32.99
CA THR A 46 -14.40 -6.06 -34.05
C THR A 46 -15.77 -6.20 -33.42
N TRP A 47 -16.69 -5.25 -33.65
CA TRP A 47 -18.03 -5.17 -33.02
C TRP A 47 -18.88 -6.47 -33.13
N THR A 48 -18.47 -7.43 -33.95
CA THR A 48 -19.11 -8.75 -34.12
C THR A 48 -18.66 -9.80 -33.09
N GLU A 49 -17.51 -9.64 -32.44
CA GLU A 49 -17.04 -10.51 -31.34
C GLU A 49 -17.52 -9.94 -30.00
N SER A 50 -18.79 -10.19 -29.66
CA SER A 50 -19.37 -9.78 -28.37
C SER A 50 -18.56 -10.34 -27.18
N PHE A 51 -18.46 -9.57 -26.10
CA PHE A 51 -17.82 -9.94 -24.82
C PHE A 51 -18.27 -11.32 -24.29
N THR A 52 -19.48 -11.75 -24.68
CA THR A 52 -20.02 -13.09 -24.43
C THR A 52 -19.25 -14.19 -25.16
N SER A 53 -18.98 -14.07 -26.47
CA SER A 53 -18.28 -15.11 -27.26
C SER A 53 -16.89 -15.46 -26.72
N TRP A 54 -16.20 -14.47 -26.15
CA TRP A 54 -14.90 -14.64 -25.49
C TRP A 54 -14.97 -15.38 -24.15
N ILE A 55 -16.04 -15.17 -23.38
CA ILE A 55 -16.27 -15.90 -22.11
C ILE A 55 -16.67 -17.35 -22.38
N TRP A 56 -17.34 -17.63 -23.50
CA TRP A 56 -17.90 -18.95 -23.79
C TRP A 56 -17.02 -19.83 -24.70
N ASN A 57 -16.13 -19.26 -25.54
CA ASN A 57 -15.22 -20.04 -26.38
C ASN A 57 -13.95 -19.25 -26.80
N PRO A 58 -13.03 -18.95 -25.87
CA PRO A 58 -11.86 -18.16 -26.17
C PRO A 58 -10.79 -18.96 -26.92
N SER A 59 -10.56 -18.65 -28.20
CA SER A 59 -9.37 -19.11 -28.91
C SER A 59 -8.15 -18.27 -28.48
N TYR A 60 -7.64 -18.52 -27.27
CA TYR A 60 -6.49 -17.81 -26.71
C TYR A 60 -5.18 -18.00 -27.50
N ASP A 61 -5.08 -19.08 -28.28
CA ASP A 61 -3.92 -19.33 -29.15
C ASP A 61 -3.70 -18.22 -30.20
N ASN A 62 -4.75 -17.49 -30.57
CA ASN A 62 -4.65 -16.41 -31.56
C ASN A 62 -4.11 -15.09 -30.98
N LEU A 63 -3.87 -15.00 -29.67
CA LEU A 63 -3.33 -13.80 -29.04
C LEU A 63 -1.82 -13.77 -29.17
N THR A 64 -1.32 -12.69 -29.76
CA THR A 64 0.11 -12.39 -29.76
C THR A 64 0.60 -12.13 -28.33
N GLU A 65 1.90 -12.32 -28.12
CA GLU A 65 2.52 -12.00 -26.83
C GLU A 65 2.32 -10.54 -26.44
N VAL A 66 2.48 -9.62 -27.40
CA VAL A 66 2.31 -8.19 -27.18
C VAL A 66 0.88 -7.86 -26.72
N GLU A 67 -0.13 -8.47 -27.32
CA GLU A 67 -1.54 -8.27 -26.92
C GLU A 67 -1.80 -8.78 -25.50
N ARG A 68 -1.25 -9.95 -25.13
CA ARG A 68 -1.38 -10.49 -23.77
C ARG A 68 -0.80 -9.54 -22.73
N HIS A 69 0.44 -9.11 -22.95
CA HIS A 69 1.07 -8.14 -22.05
C HIS A 69 0.33 -6.79 -22.06
N ALA A 70 -0.32 -6.41 -23.16
CA ALA A 70 -1.10 -5.18 -23.24
C ALA A 70 -2.38 -5.24 -22.42
N GLU A 71 -3.07 -6.38 -22.39
CA GLU A 71 -4.20 -6.61 -21.48
C GLU A 71 -3.77 -6.49 -20.01
N LEU A 72 -2.65 -7.12 -19.65
CA LEU A 72 -2.11 -7.08 -18.28
C LEU A 72 -1.70 -5.66 -17.86
N CYS A 73 -0.87 -4.97 -18.67
CA CYS A 73 -0.44 -3.61 -18.37
C CYS A 73 -1.62 -2.62 -18.32
N TYR A 74 -2.64 -2.82 -19.15
CA TYR A 74 -3.86 -2.04 -19.11
C TYR A 74 -4.63 -2.24 -17.81
N ALA A 75 -4.75 -3.48 -17.33
CA ALA A 75 -5.39 -3.79 -16.05
C ALA A 75 -4.67 -3.09 -14.88
N GLU A 76 -3.33 -3.13 -14.85
CA GLU A 76 -2.51 -2.41 -13.86
C GLU A 76 -2.72 -0.89 -13.92
N CYS A 77 -2.73 -0.33 -15.12
CA CYS A 77 -2.94 1.10 -15.29
C CYS A 77 -4.35 1.52 -14.88
N LEU A 78 -5.38 0.73 -15.20
CA LEU A 78 -6.76 0.98 -14.76
C LEU A 78 -6.89 0.94 -13.25
N PHE A 79 -6.20 -0.01 -12.60
CA PHE A 79 -6.16 -0.11 -11.16
C PHE A 79 -5.56 1.16 -10.55
N MET A 80 -4.33 1.55 -10.94
CA MET A 80 -3.69 2.79 -10.48
C MET A 80 -4.58 4.02 -10.73
N ARG A 81 -5.24 4.10 -11.88
CA ARG A 81 -6.17 5.20 -12.21
C ARG A 81 -7.37 5.25 -11.26
N ALA A 82 -7.92 4.09 -10.92
CA ALA A 82 -9.03 4.00 -9.97
C ALA A 82 -8.60 4.53 -8.61
N LEU A 83 -7.39 4.16 -8.16
CA LEU A 83 -6.88 4.60 -6.87
C LEU A 83 -6.64 6.12 -6.84
N LEU A 84 -6.01 6.67 -7.89
CA LEU A 84 -5.85 8.12 -8.04
C LEU A 84 -7.19 8.87 -8.07
N THR A 85 -8.24 8.28 -8.65
CA THR A 85 -9.57 8.91 -8.72
C THR A 85 -10.18 9.13 -7.33
N PHE A 86 -9.99 8.18 -6.40
CA PHE A 86 -10.51 8.31 -5.04
C PHE A 86 -9.80 9.40 -4.22
N ILE A 87 -8.56 9.74 -4.58
CA ILE A 87 -7.76 10.75 -3.86
C ILE A 87 -7.97 12.15 -4.45
N GLN A 88 -8.24 12.24 -5.76
CA GLN A 88 -8.41 13.52 -6.46
C GLN A 88 -9.68 14.27 -6.06
N ASP A 89 -10.76 13.57 -5.71
CA ASP A 89 -12.07 14.18 -5.56
C ASP A 89 -12.96 13.38 -4.59
N GLU A 90 -13.38 14.02 -3.51
CA GLU A 90 -14.13 13.40 -2.40
C GLU A 90 -15.64 13.22 -2.71
N ASN A 91 -16.10 13.59 -3.90
CA ASN A 91 -17.51 13.48 -4.23
C ASN A 91 -17.96 12.05 -4.60
N LEU A 92 -19.25 11.79 -4.39
CA LEU A 92 -19.87 10.47 -4.63
C LEU A 92 -19.72 10.00 -6.10
N VAL A 93 -19.66 10.93 -7.05
CA VAL A 93 -19.51 10.62 -8.48
C VAL A 93 -18.12 10.05 -8.76
N SER A 94 -17.08 10.64 -8.19
CA SER A 94 -15.70 10.16 -8.29
C SER A 94 -15.52 8.82 -7.59
N PHE A 95 -16.21 8.60 -6.46
CA PHE A 95 -16.27 7.28 -5.82
C PHE A 95 -16.87 6.20 -6.74
N ILE A 96 -18.03 6.47 -7.36
CA ILE A 96 -18.66 5.52 -8.30
C ILE A 96 -17.75 5.25 -9.50
N ARG A 97 -17.13 6.30 -10.07
CA ARG A 97 -16.18 6.13 -11.19
C ARG A 97 -14.96 5.29 -10.79
N GLY A 98 -14.41 5.50 -9.59
CA GLY A 98 -13.32 4.69 -9.05
C GLY A 98 -13.72 3.22 -8.94
N ALA A 99 -14.89 2.93 -8.36
CA ALA A 99 -15.41 1.56 -8.22
C ALA A 99 -15.61 0.86 -9.58
N LEU A 100 -16.16 1.56 -10.58
CA LEU A 100 -16.31 1.02 -11.95
C LEU A 100 -14.96 0.69 -12.59
N LYS A 101 -13.92 1.49 -12.33
CA LYS A 101 -12.55 1.23 -12.83
C LYS A 101 -11.92 0.03 -12.13
N ILE A 102 -12.09 -0.10 -10.81
CA ILE A 102 -11.68 -1.30 -10.06
C ILE A 102 -12.32 -2.54 -10.67
N ARG A 103 -13.62 -2.49 -10.99
CA ARG A 103 -14.33 -3.62 -11.60
C ARG A 103 -13.73 -3.99 -12.96
N SER A 104 -13.50 -2.98 -13.79
CA SER A 104 -12.92 -3.17 -15.13
C SER A 104 -11.49 -3.74 -15.07
N ALA A 105 -10.68 -3.27 -14.12
CA ALA A 105 -9.35 -3.80 -13.86
C ALA A 105 -9.42 -5.27 -13.41
N TYR A 106 -10.28 -5.59 -12.44
CA TYR A 106 -10.44 -6.96 -11.95
C TYR A 106 -10.93 -7.93 -13.04
N GLN A 107 -11.87 -7.50 -13.89
CA GLN A 107 -12.31 -8.28 -15.05
C GLN A 107 -11.16 -8.54 -16.04
N SER A 108 -10.35 -7.53 -16.32
CA SER A 108 -9.17 -7.68 -17.20
C SER A 108 -8.14 -8.64 -16.59
N TYR A 109 -7.95 -8.64 -15.27
CA TYR A 109 -7.11 -9.63 -14.60
C TYR A 109 -7.72 -11.04 -14.63
N LYS A 110 -9.04 -11.19 -14.46
CA LYS A 110 -9.72 -12.50 -14.56
C LYS A 110 -9.56 -13.13 -15.93
N THR A 111 -9.65 -12.32 -16.97
CA THR A 111 -9.28 -12.72 -18.33
C THR A 111 -7.85 -13.23 -18.41
N CYS A 112 -6.89 -12.46 -17.88
CA CYS A 112 -5.48 -12.87 -17.94
C CYS A 112 -5.25 -14.16 -17.14
N LEU A 113 -5.93 -14.33 -16.02
CA LEU A 113 -5.94 -15.57 -15.24
C LEU A 113 -6.50 -16.74 -16.03
N ASP A 114 -7.56 -16.51 -16.81
CA ASP A 114 -8.13 -17.55 -17.66
C ASP A 114 -7.12 -18.02 -18.72
N MET A 115 -6.34 -17.09 -19.30
CA MET A 115 -5.22 -17.44 -20.20
C MET A 115 -4.14 -18.27 -19.50
N VAL A 116 -3.78 -17.92 -18.26
CA VAL A 116 -2.81 -18.69 -17.45
C VAL A 116 -3.37 -20.07 -17.10
N THR A 117 -4.68 -20.20 -16.87
CA THR A 117 -5.32 -21.47 -16.51
C THR A 117 -5.42 -22.42 -17.71
N HIS A 118 -5.80 -21.89 -18.88
CA HIS A 118 -5.94 -22.68 -20.10
C HIS A 118 -4.59 -23.10 -20.71
N GLN A 119 -3.51 -22.41 -20.37
CA GLN A 119 -2.15 -22.70 -20.86
C GLN A 119 -2.12 -22.89 -22.40
N PRO A 120 -2.55 -21.91 -23.20
CA PRO A 120 -2.51 -22.01 -24.67
C PRO A 120 -1.07 -22.24 -25.16
N SER A 121 -0.92 -22.92 -26.29
CA SER A 121 0.40 -23.26 -26.85
C SER A 121 1.23 -22.00 -27.12
N SER A 122 0.58 -20.89 -27.49
CA SER A 122 1.22 -19.59 -27.69
C SER A 122 1.81 -19.00 -26.40
N LEU A 123 1.21 -19.28 -25.23
CA LEU A 123 1.72 -18.84 -23.93
C LEU A 123 2.82 -19.78 -23.43
N GLN A 124 2.63 -21.10 -23.56
CA GLN A 124 3.61 -22.09 -23.11
C GLN A 124 4.97 -21.89 -23.77
N ASN A 125 4.98 -21.54 -25.06
CA ASN A 125 6.20 -21.32 -25.86
C ASN A 125 6.72 -19.86 -25.82
N SER A 126 6.08 -18.97 -25.05
CA SER A 126 6.49 -17.56 -24.98
C SER A 126 7.71 -17.39 -24.07
N PRO A 127 8.78 -16.69 -24.52
CA PRO A 127 9.93 -16.41 -23.67
C PRO A 127 9.58 -15.54 -22.44
N GLN A 128 8.55 -14.72 -22.54
CA GLN A 128 8.09 -13.75 -21.53
C GLN A 128 6.94 -14.30 -20.68
N ARG A 129 6.64 -15.59 -20.80
CA ARG A 129 5.59 -16.28 -20.04
C ARG A 129 5.64 -15.96 -18.55
N LYS A 130 6.82 -16.06 -17.92
CA LYS A 130 6.99 -15.81 -16.48
C LYS A 130 6.66 -14.38 -16.08
N ASP A 131 6.98 -13.40 -16.93
CA ASP A 131 6.67 -11.99 -16.68
C ASP A 131 5.17 -11.69 -16.79
N PHE A 132 4.47 -12.41 -17.69
CA PHE A 132 3.02 -12.35 -17.79
C PHE A 132 2.36 -13.02 -16.59
N GLU A 133 2.68 -14.29 -16.32
CA GLU A 133 2.14 -15.07 -15.20
C GLU A 133 2.37 -14.35 -13.87
N GLY A 134 3.59 -13.84 -13.62
CA GLY A 134 3.92 -13.08 -12.42
C GLY A 134 3.05 -11.83 -12.21
N GLY A 135 2.63 -11.16 -13.29
CA GLY A 135 1.70 -10.03 -13.17
C GLY A 135 0.25 -10.41 -12.97
N VAL A 136 -0.17 -11.53 -13.55
CA VAL A 136 -1.48 -12.11 -13.24
C VAL A 136 -1.55 -12.49 -11.76
N HIS A 137 -0.52 -13.15 -11.24
CA HIS A 137 -0.39 -13.50 -9.83
C HIS A 137 -0.43 -12.27 -8.91
N LEU A 138 0.35 -11.23 -9.22
CA LEU A 138 0.33 -9.97 -8.47
C LEU A 138 -1.08 -9.36 -8.42
N GLY A 139 -1.74 -9.24 -9.58
CA GLY A 139 -3.06 -8.64 -9.67
C GLY A 139 -4.13 -9.44 -8.95
N ILE A 140 -4.30 -10.70 -9.33
CA ILE A 140 -5.33 -11.58 -8.74
C ILE A 140 -5.10 -11.76 -7.24
N GLY A 141 -3.85 -11.96 -6.84
CA GLY A 141 -3.45 -12.10 -5.45
C GLY A 141 -3.76 -10.85 -4.64
N GLY A 142 -3.32 -9.68 -5.13
CA GLY A 142 -3.57 -8.38 -4.50
C GLY A 142 -5.07 -8.04 -4.39
N PHE A 143 -5.86 -8.28 -5.44
CA PHE A 143 -7.30 -8.04 -5.43
C PHE A 143 -8.02 -8.91 -4.39
N ASN A 144 -7.77 -10.22 -4.40
CA ASN A 144 -8.41 -11.15 -3.48
C ASN A 144 -8.04 -10.84 -2.02
N LEU A 145 -6.76 -10.59 -1.77
CA LEU A 145 -6.27 -10.25 -0.44
C LEU A 145 -6.91 -8.94 0.07
N MET A 146 -6.83 -7.87 -0.72
CA MET A 146 -7.41 -6.57 -0.38
C MET A 146 -8.92 -6.66 -0.10
N LEU A 147 -9.68 -7.32 -0.98
CA LEU A 147 -11.13 -7.47 -0.80
C LEU A 147 -11.47 -8.28 0.46
N SER A 148 -10.68 -9.30 0.80
CA SER A 148 -10.87 -10.11 2.01
C SER A 148 -10.62 -9.33 3.31
N LEU A 149 -9.90 -8.21 3.22
CA LEU A 149 -9.50 -7.39 4.36
C LEU A 149 -10.40 -6.16 4.52
N LEU A 150 -11.42 -5.99 3.67
CA LEU A 150 -12.40 -4.93 3.85
C LEU A 150 -13.38 -5.24 5.00
N PRO A 151 -13.85 -4.23 5.74
CA PRO A 151 -14.92 -4.41 6.72
C PRO A 151 -16.20 -4.97 6.07
N ALA A 152 -16.93 -5.83 6.80
CA ALA A 152 -18.13 -6.52 6.29
C ALA A 152 -19.21 -5.60 5.67
N LYS A 153 -19.32 -4.34 6.15
CA LYS A 153 -20.25 -3.36 5.58
C LYS A 153 -19.88 -2.93 4.16
N ILE A 154 -18.57 -2.84 3.87
CA ILE A 154 -18.05 -2.50 2.54
C ILE A 154 -18.16 -3.72 1.63
N ILE A 155 -17.83 -4.92 2.13
CA ILE A 155 -17.98 -6.18 1.39
C ILE A 155 -19.41 -6.34 0.85
N LYS A 156 -20.43 -6.18 1.70
CA LYS A 156 -21.85 -6.28 1.28
C LYS A 156 -22.24 -5.32 0.14
N LEU A 157 -21.63 -4.14 0.10
CA LEU A 157 -21.86 -3.16 -0.98
C LEU A 157 -21.18 -3.60 -2.28
N LEU A 158 -20.00 -4.19 -2.18
CA LEU A 158 -19.20 -4.65 -3.31
C LEU A 158 -19.68 -6.00 -3.88
N GLU A 159 -20.22 -6.89 -3.05
CA GLU A 159 -20.84 -8.16 -3.45
C GLU A 159 -22.02 -7.95 -4.39
N TRP A 160 -22.83 -6.90 -4.17
CA TRP A 160 -23.90 -6.52 -5.08
C TRP A 160 -23.39 -6.15 -6.49
N VAL A 161 -22.15 -5.66 -6.58
CA VAL A 161 -21.44 -5.35 -7.83
C VAL A 161 -20.60 -6.56 -8.30
N GLY A 162 -20.78 -7.74 -7.70
CA GLY A 162 -20.11 -8.99 -8.10
C GLY A 162 -18.65 -9.11 -7.67
N PHE A 163 -18.21 -8.36 -6.67
CA PHE A 163 -16.90 -8.55 -6.06
C PHE A 163 -16.96 -9.54 -4.91
N SER A 164 -16.07 -10.53 -4.93
CA SER A 164 -15.72 -11.34 -3.78
C SER A 164 -14.20 -11.49 -3.75
N GLY A 165 -13.65 -11.57 -2.54
CA GLY A 165 -12.23 -11.80 -2.33
C GLY A 165 -12.03 -12.93 -1.34
N ASP A 166 -11.15 -13.86 -1.68
CA ASP A 166 -10.73 -14.94 -0.80
C ASP A 166 -9.28 -14.73 -0.37
N LYS A 167 -9.07 -14.63 0.95
CA LYS A 167 -7.75 -14.38 1.53
C LYS A 167 -6.73 -15.44 1.13
N PHE A 168 -7.10 -16.71 1.17
CA PHE A 168 -6.18 -17.83 0.92
C PHE A 168 -5.82 -17.91 -0.56
N VAL A 169 -6.80 -17.69 -1.45
CA VAL A 169 -6.54 -17.54 -2.89
C VAL A 169 -5.61 -16.35 -3.15
N GLY A 170 -5.83 -15.23 -2.43
CA GLY A 170 -4.99 -14.05 -2.50
C GLY A 170 -3.52 -14.34 -2.16
N LEU A 171 -3.29 -15.00 -1.01
CA LEU A 171 -1.95 -15.35 -0.53
C LEU A 171 -1.27 -16.40 -1.42
N ASP A 172 -2.00 -17.40 -1.89
CA ASP A 172 -1.48 -18.45 -2.78
C ASP A 172 -0.99 -17.87 -4.12
N HIS A 173 -1.78 -17.00 -4.75
CA HIS A 173 -1.33 -16.34 -5.98
C HIS A 173 -0.10 -15.45 -5.75
N LEU A 174 -0.06 -14.69 -4.65
CA LEU A 174 1.10 -13.85 -4.32
C LEU A 174 2.35 -14.69 -4.05
N ASP A 175 2.24 -15.82 -3.35
CA ASP A 175 3.34 -16.74 -3.08
C ASP A 175 3.92 -17.32 -4.37
N GLN A 176 3.06 -17.78 -5.30
CA GLN A 176 3.48 -18.25 -6.61
C GLN A 176 4.22 -17.15 -7.40
N GLY A 177 3.65 -15.94 -7.47
CA GLY A 177 4.29 -14.82 -8.16
C GLY A 177 5.60 -14.35 -7.50
N CYS A 178 5.75 -14.53 -6.19
CA CYS A 178 6.94 -14.19 -5.42
C CYS A 178 8.09 -15.19 -5.68
N LYS A 179 7.80 -16.49 -5.69
CA LYS A 179 8.80 -17.56 -5.85
C LYS A 179 9.40 -17.65 -7.26
N ASP A 180 8.65 -17.22 -8.27
CA ASP A 180 9.12 -17.23 -9.65
C ASP A 180 10.12 -16.10 -9.96
N GLN A 181 11.06 -16.37 -10.88
CA GLN A 181 11.93 -15.33 -11.44
C GLN A 181 11.18 -14.56 -12.53
N ASN A 182 10.55 -13.46 -12.13
CA ASN A 182 9.80 -12.57 -13.01
C ASN A 182 9.93 -11.11 -12.56
N LEU A 183 9.58 -10.17 -13.44
CA LEU A 183 9.66 -8.73 -13.19
C LEU A 183 8.90 -8.27 -11.93
N ARG A 184 7.82 -8.97 -11.56
CA ARG A 184 6.87 -8.58 -10.50
C ARG A 184 7.03 -9.36 -9.20
N SER A 185 7.94 -10.33 -9.15
CA SER A 185 8.29 -11.07 -7.93
C SER A 185 8.59 -10.12 -6.75
N PRO A 186 9.39 -9.04 -6.91
CA PRO A 186 9.61 -8.05 -5.85
C PRO A 186 8.31 -7.40 -5.33
N MET A 187 7.34 -7.14 -6.21
CA MET A 187 6.07 -6.53 -5.83
C MET A 187 5.18 -7.52 -5.08
N CYS A 188 5.12 -8.79 -5.52
CA CYS A 188 4.43 -9.85 -4.79
C CYS A 188 5.01 -10.03 -3.39
N ALA A 189 6.34 -10.05 -3.28
CA ALA A 189 7.04 -10.11 -2.00
C ALA A 189 6.68 -8.91 -1.10
N MET A 190 6.66 -7.69 -1.63
CA MET A 190 6.25 -6.49 -0.87
C MET A 190 4.82 -6.63 -0.31
N VAL A 191 3.86 -7.14 -1.09
CA VAL A 191 2.47 -7.34 -0.61
C VAL A 191 2.41 -8.39 0.49
N LEU A 192 3.13 -9.51 0.34
CA LEU A 192 3.20 -10.56 1.36
C LEU A 192 3.87 -10.05 2.65
N LEU A 193 4.99 -9.32 2.52
CA LEU A 193 5.68 -8.70 3.64
C LEU A 193 4.78 -7.70 4.37
N ALA A 194 4.05 -6.85 3.65
CA ALA A 194 3.07 -5.96 4.23
C ALA A 194 1.99 -6.74 4.99
N TYR A 195 1.47 -7.82 4.41
CA TYR A 195 0.44 -8.64 5.03
C TYR A 195 0.91 -9.29 6.34
N HIS A 196 2.02 -10.02 6.28
CA HIS A 196 2.52 -10.84 7.39
C HIS A 196 3.26 -10.04 8.47
N SER A 197 3.72 -8.81 8.21
CA SER A 197 4.48 -8.03 9.20
C SER A 197 3.81 -6.71 9.62
N VAL A 198 2.89 -6.18 8.83
CA VAL A 198 2.25 -4.87 9.09
C VAL A 198 0.75 -5.08 9.32
N ILE A 199 0.02 -5.40 8.25
CA ILE A 199 -1.45 -5.40 8.23
C ILE A 199 -2.03 -6.27 9.35
N THR A 200 -1.64 -7.54 9.44
CA THR A 200 -2.16 -8.50 10.43
C THR A 200 -2.12 -7.97 11.86
N TYR A 201 -1.00 -7.36 12.25
CA TYR A 201 -0.79 -6.76 13.56
C TYR A 201 -1.69 -5.55 13.81
N TYR A 202 -1.80 -4.64 12.83
CA TYR A 202 -2.64 -3.46 12.97
C TYR A 202 -4.14 -3.77 12.96
N LEU A 203 -4.54 -4.82 12.23
CA LEU A 203 -5.93 -5.27 12.18
C LEU A 203 -6.35 -6.02 13.45
N GLY A 204 -5.40 -6.51 14.24
CA GLY A 204 -5.68 -7.41 15.36
C GLY A 204 -6.23 -8.77 14.91
N ASN A 205 -5.97 -9.18 13.66
CA ASN A 205 -6.50 -10.40 13.06
C ASN A 205 -5.70 -11.67 13.41
N GLY A 206 -4.72 -11.57 14.30
CA GLY A 206 -3.83 -12.66 14.71
C GLY A 206 -2.36 -12.36 14.44
N GLU A 207 -1.50 -13.35 14.69
CA GLU A 207 -0.07 -13.29 14.40
C GLU A 207 0.15 -13.51 12.91
N GLY A 208 0.84 -12.57 12.25
CA GLY A 208 1.36 -12.80 10.91
C GLY A 208 2.46 -13.87 10.91
N ASP A 209 2.83 -14.35 9.73
CA ASP A 209 3.87 -15.37 9.60
C ASP A 209 5.23 -14.69 9.41
N VAL A 210 5.87 -14.37 10.54
CA VAL A 210 7.14 -13.63 10.56
C VAL A 210 8.29 -14.50 10.04
N ILE A 211 8.21 -15.83 10.22
CA ILE A 211 9.24 -16.76 9.75
C ILE A 211 9.22 -16.80 8.23
N TYR A 212 8.03 -16.99 7.64
CA TYR A 212 7.84 -16.93 6.20
C TYR A 212 8.18 -15.56 5.62
N ALA A 213 7.80 -14.46 6.30
CA ALA A 213 8.20 -13.11 5.91
C ALA A 213 9.73 -12.94 5.85
N GLU A 214 10.46 -13.50 6.82
CA GLU A 214 11.92 -13.47 6.82
C GLU A 214 12.49 -14.31 5.67
N GLU A 215 11.93 -15.49 5.41
CA GLU A 215 12.32 -16.37 4.29
C GLU A 215 12.22 -15.66 2.94
N ILE A 216 11.07 -15.05 2.63
CA ILE A 216 10.86 -14.37 1.34
C ILE A 216 11.67 -13.08 1.21
N LEU A 217 12.04 -12.44 2.32
CA LEU A 217 12.83 -11.21 2.31
C LEU A 217 14.31 -11.46 1.94
N GLN A 218 14.90 -12.58 2.38
CA GLN A 218 16.34 -12.82 2.23
C GLN A 218 16.84 -12.77 0.77
N PRO A 219 16.18 -13.41 -0.22
CA PRO A 219 16.59 -13.29 -1.63
C PRO A 219 16.59 -11.84 -2.13
N HIS A 220 15.62 -11.04 -1.68
CA HIS A 220 15.45 -9.65 -2.10
C HIS A 220 16.49 -8.72 -1.49
N LEU A 221 16.90 -8.93 -0.23
CA LEU A 221 18.02 -8.20 0.36
C LEU A 221 19.35 -8.50 -0.34
N LYS A 222 19.54 -9.74 -0.81
CA LYS A 222 20.73 -10.12 -1.60
C LYS A 222 20.72 -9.49 -2.99
N ALA A 223 19.57 -9.51 -3.67
CA ALA A 223 19.42 -8.93 -5.00
C ALA A 223 19.45 -7.38 -4.98
N PHE A 224 18.91 -6.77 -3.93
CA PHE A 224 18.75 -5.32 -3.80
C PHE A 224 19.32 -4.82 -2.45
N PRO A 225 20.65 -4.87 -2.24
CA PRO A 225 21.26 -4.54 -0.94
C PRO A 225 21.09 -3.07 -0.53
N LYS A 226 20.78 -2.18 -1.48
CA LYS A 226 20.45 -0.76 -1.24
C LYS A 226 18.96 -0.45 -1.47
N GLY A 227 18.11 -1.48 -1.53
CA GLY A 227 16.67 -1.32 -1.69
C GLY A 227 16.03 -0.84 -0.39
N ALA A 228 15.71 0.45 -0.30
CA ALA A 228 15.14 1.07 0.91
C ALA A 228 13.89 0.33 1.43
N ILE A 229 12.99 -0.10 0.54
CA ILE A 229 11.79 -0.87 0.91
C ILE A 229 12.14 -2.20 1.59
N PHE A 230 13.14 -2.93 1.07
CA PHE A 230 13.54 -4.21 1.66
C PHE A 230 14.30 -4.02 2.97
N LEU A 231 15.11 -2.96 3.11
CA LEU A 231 15.74 -2.60 4.37
C LEU A 231 14.71 -2.18 5.43
N TYR A 232 13.66 -1.46 5.03
CA TYR A 232 12.52 -1.17 5.88
C TYR A 232 11.84 -2.47 6.39
N TYR A 233 11.56 -3.42 5.50
CA TYR A 233 10.97 -4.70 5.92
C TYR A 233 11.91 -5.54 6.79
N ALA A 234 13.23 -5.45 6.58
CA ALA A 234 14.20 -6.07 7.49
C ALA A 234 14.06 -5.50 8.91
N GLY A 235 13.94 -4.17 9.02
CA GLY A 235 13.63 -3.51 10.29
C GLY A 235 12.30 -3.95 10.87
N ARG A 236 11.25 -4.03 10.04
CA ARG A 236 9.90 -4.43 10.47
C ARG A 236 9.83 -5.85 11.02
N ILE A 237 10.50 -6.79 10.39
CA ILE A 237 10.59 -8.18 10.88
C ILE A 237 11.29 -8.22 12.24
N LYS A 238 12.42 -7.52 12.40
CA LYS A 238 13.13 -7.45 13.69
C LYS A 238 12.30 -6.75 14.77
N HIS A 239 11.56 -5.71 14.38
CA HIS A 239 10.64 -4.99 15.26
C HIS A 239 9.58 -5.92 15.83
N VAL A 240 8.91 -6.69 14.97
CA VAL A 240 7.89 -7.67 15.39
C VAL A 240 8.49 -8.82 16.22
N GLN A 241 9.72 -9.22 15.93
CA GLN A 241 10.46 -10.22 16.74
C GLN A 241 10.92 -9.67 18.12
N GLY A 242 10.68 -8.39 18.43
CA GLY A 242 11.15 -7.75 19.66
C GLY A 242 12.66 -7.41 19.66
N LYS A 243 13.35 -7.57 18.54
CA LYS A 243 14.78 -7.25 18.36
C LYS A 243 14.95 -5.77 18.02
N LEU A 244 14.61 -4.91 18.98
CA LEU A 244 14.46 -3.47 18.74
C LEU A 244 15.74 -2.76 18.28
N ASP A 245 16.92 -3.17 18.78
CA ASP A 245 18.18 -2.55 18.35
C ASP A 245 18.54 -2.87 16.89
N GLU A 246 18.30 -4.11 16.45
CA GLU A 246 18.47 -4.51 15.05
C GLU A 246 17.44 -3.82 14.15
N ALA A 247 16.22 -3.65 14.64
CA ALA A 247 15.16 -2.92 13.94
C ALA A 247 15.55 -1.45 13.71
N VAL A 248 15.97 -0.76 14.78
CA VAL A 248 16.45 0.63 14.72
C VAL A 248 17.60 0.78 13.72
N LYS A 249 18.58 -0.12 13.75
CA LYS A 249 19.68 -0.11 12.77
C LYS A 249 19.15 -0.21 11.34
N SER A 250 18.30 -1.20 11.07
CA SER A 250 17.76 -1.45 9.72
C SER A 250 16.92 -0.29 9.18
N TYR A 251 16.13 0.37 10.04
CA TYR A 251 15.38 1.57 9.67
C TYR A 251 16.31 2.75 9.34
N ASN A 252 17.38 2.95 10.10
CA ASN A 252 18.39 3.96 9.77
C ASN A 252 19.12 3.64 8.46
N ASP A 253 19.52 2.38 8.26
CA ASP A 253 20.13 1.94 6.99
C ASP A 253 19.18 2.24 5.81
N SER A 254 17.89 1.93 5.95
CA SER A 254 16.83 2.26 4.98
C SER A 254 16.72 3.76 4.68
N ILE A 255 16.80 4.61 5.69
CA ILE A 255 16.80 6.07 5.54
C ILE A 255 18.05 6.54 4.76
N THR A 256 19.22 5.97 5.04
CA THR A 256 20.49 6.43 4.46
C THR A 256 20.68 6.08 2.98
N VAL A 257 20.05 5.01 2.49
CA VAL A 257 20.27 4.54 1.11
C VAL A 257 19.53 5.37 0.04
N GLN A 258 18.57 6.21 0.42
CA GLN A 258 17.85 7.07 -0.51
C GLN A 258 17.46 8.41 0.14
N SER A 259 17.51 9.50 -0.62
CA SER A 259 17.12 10.83 -0.17
C SER A 259 16.10 11.53 -1.08
N GLU A 260 15.65 10.85 -2.14
CA GLU A 260 14.71 11.40 -3.12
C GLU A 260 13.29 11.47 -2.55
N TRP A 261 12.87 10.43 -1.83
CA TRP A 261 11.53 10.30 -1.27
C TRP A 261 11.57 10.52 0.24
N LYS A 262 11.57 11.79 0.66
CA LYS A 262 11.57 12.17 2.08
C LYS A 262 10.37 11.59 2.84
N GLN A 263 9.24 11.42 2.16
CA GLN A 263 8.02 10.83 2.73
C GLN A 263 8.22 9.36 3.09
N PHE A 264 9.07 8.63 2.37
CA PHE A 264 9.43 7.27 2.74
C PHE A 264 10.21 7.24 4.08
N HIS A 265 11.01 8.28 4.37
CA HIS A 265 11.65 8.41 5.69
C HIS A 265 10.63 8.55 6.81
N HIS A 266 9.48 9.19 6.56
CA HIS A 266 8.42 9.34 7.57
C HIS A 266 7.85 7.98 8.01
N ILE A 267 7.78 6.99 7.12
CA ILE A 267 7.40 5.61 7.48
C ILE A 267 8.45 5.01 8.44
N CYS A 268 9.73 5.22 8.16
CA CYS A 268 10.81 4.77 9.05
C CYS A 268 10.79 5.51 10.40
N TYR A 269 10.54 6.82 10.41
CA TYR A 269 10.42 7.62 11.63
C TYR A 269 9.24 7.18 12.51
N TRP A 270 8.12 6.78 11.90
CA TRP A 270 6.99 6.19 12.61
C TRP A 270 7.39 4.89 13.33
N GLU A 271 8.08 3.98 12.64
CA GLU A 271 8.51 2.73 13.26
C GLU A 271 9.63 2.95 14.31
N LEU A 272 10.55 3.90 14.08
CA LEU A 272 11.59 4.29 15.04
C LEU A 272 10.98 4.86 16.33
N MET A 273 9.97 5.72 16.20
CA MET A 273 9.20 6.26 17.33
C MET A 273 8.64 5.13 18.20
N TRP A 274 8.06 4.09 17.60
CA TRP A 274 7.55 2.92 18.33
C TRP A 274 8.66 2.05 18.91
N CYS A 275 9.76 1.83 18.19
CA CYS A 275 10.92 1.12 18.74
C CYS A 275 11.44 1.78 20.01
N TYR A 276 11.60 3.12 20.01
CA TYR A 276 12.04 3.86 21.19
C TYR A 276 11.01 3.87 22.31
N THR A 277 9.72 3.96 21.96
CA THR A 277 8.63 3.79 22.92
C THR A 277 8.73 2.44 23.64
N TYR A 278 8.92 1.34 22.92
CA TYR A 278 9.04 0.01 23.51
C TYR A 278 10.32 -0.20 24.31
N LYS A 279 11.40 0.53 23.99
CA LYS A 279 12.62 0.59 24.81
C LYS A 279 12.48 1.47 26.05
N GLY A 280 11.37 2.20 26.19
CA GLY A 280 11.17 3.18 27.25
C GLY A 280 12.00 4.45 27.07
N ASP A 281 12.51 4.72 25.87
CA ASP A 281 13.23 5.96 25.54
C ASP A 281 12.24 7.00 24.99
N TRP A 282 11.63 7.72 25.90
CA TRP A 282 10.58 8.68 25.62
C TRP A 282 11.12 9.95 24.98
N ALA A 283 12.37 10.33 25.27
CA ALA A 283 13.02 11.49 24.65
C ALA A 283 13.21 11.29 23.14
N ARG A 284 13.72 10.13 22.70
CA ARG A 284 13.83 9.83 21.27
C ARG A 284 12.48 9.60 20.61
N ALA A 285 11.52 8.97 21.30
CA ALA A 285 10.15 8.86 20.78
C ALA A 285 9.51 10.25 20.56
N TYR A 286 9.73 11.18 21.50
CA TYR A 286 9.29 12.58 21.39
C TYR A 286 9.90 13.28 20.18
N HIS A 287 11.20 13.10 19.93
CA HIS A 287 11.89 13.63 18.76
C HIS A 287 11.20 13.23 17.45
N TYR A 288 11.02 11.93 17.20
CA TYR A 288 10.41 11.45 15.96
C TYR A 288 8.94 11.89 15.83
N ALA A 289 8.17 11.91 16.92
CA ALA A 289 6.81 12.47 16.90
C ALA A 289 6.82 13.97 16.51
N GLY A 290 7.82 14.73 16.97
CA GLY A 290 8.05 16.12 16.60
C GLY A 290 8.40 16.32 15.12
N VAL A 291 9.28 15.48 14.57
CA VAL A 291 9.64 15.47 13.14
C VAL A 291 8.39 15.19 12.30
N LEU A 292 7.64 14.13 12.62
CA LEU A 292 6.42 13.75 11.93
C LEU A 292 5.34 14.84 11.99
N LEU A 293 5.13 15.46 13.15
CA LEU A 293 4.17 16.56 13.30
C LEU A 293 4.49 17.79 12.42
N ARG A 294 5.79 18.04 12.19
CA ARG A 294 6.29 19.18 11.41
C ARG A 294 6.26 18.90 9.92
N GLU A 295 6.64 17.69 9.51
CA GLU A 295 6.96 17.39 8.11
C GLU A 295 5.91 16.54 7.42
N SER A 296 5.21 15.68 8.16
CA SER A 296 4.19 14.80 7.59
C SER A 296 2.80 15.42 7.66
N ARG A 297 2.02 15.19 6.60
CA ARG A 297 0.61 15.59 6.50
C ARG A 297 -0.36 14.47 6.85
N TRP A 298 0.14 13.26 7.12
CA TRP A 298 -0.67 12.04 7.19
C TRP A 298 -1.64 12.02 8.38
N SER A 299 -1.17 12.33 9.59
CA SER A 299 -2.07 12.51 10.75
C SER A 299 -1.46 13.43 11.81
N ARG A 300 -1.55 14.74 11.57
CA ARG A 300 -0.99 15.75 12.48
C ARG A 300 -1.58 15.67 13.89
N THR A 301 -2.86 15.34 14.02
CA THR A 301 -3.48 15.11 15.34
C THR A 301 -2.85 13.92 16.06
N SER A 302 -2.65 12.79 15.39
CA SER A 302 -2.02 11.61 16.01
C SER A 302 -0.59 11.92 16.44
N TYR A 303 0.20 12.57 15.59
CA TYR A 303 1.58 12.96 15.93
C TYR A 303 1.63 13.94 17.09
N MET A 304 0.73 14.93 17.14
CA MET A 304 0.66 15.87 18.27
C MET A 304 0.25 15.18 19.56
N TYR A 305 -0.69 14.23 19.48
CA TYR A 305 -1.15 13.47 20.66
C TYR A 305 -0.01 12.60 21.21
N LEU A 306 0.65 11.83 20.34
CA LEU A 306 1.78 11.00 20.72
C LEU A 306 2.94 11.85 21.25
N LYS A 307 3.25 12.98 20.62
CA LYS A 307 4.24 13.95 21.10
C LYS A 307 3.91 14.42 22.53
N ALA A 308 2.63 14.75 22.81
CA ALA A 308 2.19 15.13 24.15
C ALA A 308 2.36 13.99 25.16
N CYS A 309 1.94 12.77 24.81
CA CYS A 309 2.08 11.59 25.65
C CYS A 309 3.55 11.29 25.96
N PHE A 310 4.44 11.34 24.97
CA PHE A 310 5.86 11.08 25.18
C PHE A 310 6.52 12.16 26.05
N ARG A 311 6.08 13.42 25.96
CA ARG A 311 6.55 14.48 26.87
C ARG A 311 6.18 14.19 28.32
N VAL A 312 4.94 13.78 28.57
CA VAL A 312 4.47 13.36 29.90
C VAL A 312 5.30 12.19 30.42
N MET A 313 5.51 11.17 29.58
CA MET A 313 6.30 9.99 29.96
C MET A 313 7.77 10.32 30.22
N ALA A 314 8.39 11.17 29.40
CA ALA A 314 9.76 11.64 29.60
C ALA A 314 9.88 12.37 30.95
N ARG A 315 8.92 13.24 31.30
CA ARG A 315 8.90 13.91 32.61
C ARG A 315 8.76 12.92 33.77
N ILE A 316 7.83 11.97 33.70
CA ILE A 316 7.60 10.98 34.77
C ILE A 316 8.83 10.08 34.96
N THR A 317 9.56 9.79 33.89
CA THR A 317 10.75 8.94 33.91
C THR A 317 12.07 9.72 34.03
N ASN A 318 12.01 11.03 34.29
CA ASN A 318 13.16 11.93 34.41
C ASN A 318 14.12 11.88 33.21
N GLN A 319 13.59 11.75 32.00
CA GLN A 319 14.37 11.84 30.77
C GLN A 319 14.37 13.28 30.24
N GLU A 320 15.56 13.79 29.93
CA GLU A 320 15.70 15.13 29.36
C GLU A 320 15.37 15.12 27.86
N ILE A 321 14.53 16.07 27.45
CA ILE A 321 14.25 16.33 26.04
C ILE A 321 15.35 17.25 25.50
N ALA A 322 15.88 16.93 24.32
CA ALA A 322 16.90 17.73 23.67
C ALA A 322 16.38 19.16 23.41
N LYS A 323 17.22 20.18 23.65
CA LYS A 323 16.84 21.60 23.51
C LYS A 323 16.35 21.95 22.10
N GLU A 324 16.87 21.27 21.08
CA GLU A 324 16.48 21.43 19.68
C GLU A 324 15.05 20.94 19.38
N ASP A 325 14.55 20.01 20.18
CA ASP A 325 13.20 19.44 20.03
C ASP A 325 12.14 20.17 20.87
N ASP A 326 12.57 20.94 21.87
CA ASP A 326 11.68 21.70 22.76
C ASP A 326 11.54 23.16 22.33
N LYS A 327 10.40 23.51 21.73
CA LYS A 327 10.10 24.89 21.33
C LYS A 327 9.48 25.75 22.45
N GLY A 328 9.67 25.36 23.71
CA GLY A 328 9.21 26.09 24.88
C GLY A 328 7.68 26.10 24.97
N GLU A 329 7.07 27.29 24.98
CA GLU A 329 5.62 27.46 25.19
C GLU A 329 4.76 26.62 24.22
N LYS A 330 5.20 26.49 22.97
CA LYS A 330 4.48 25.74 21.91
C LYS A 330 4.62 24.23 22.00
N ASP A 331 5.40 23.72 22.95
CA ASP A 331 5.63 22.30 23.15
C ASP A 331 5.31 21.85 24.58
N THR A 332 4.73 22.73 25.41
CA THR A 332 4.21 22.37 26.74
C THR A 332 3.09 21.32 26.64
N GLU A 333 2.96 20.46 27.66
CA GLU A 333 1.92 19.42 27.73
C GLU A 333 0.52 20.04 27.54
N GLU A 334 0.24 21.14 28.24
CA GLU A 334 -1.02 21.88 28.17
C GLU A 334 -1.30 22.43 26.76
N TYR A 335 -0.30 23.04 26.13
CA TYR A 335 -0.45 23.56 24.76
C TYR A 335 -0.77 22.43 23.77
N LEU A 336 0.01 21.35 23.81
CA LEU A 336 -0.15 20.24 22.87
C LEU A 336 -1.54 19.61 23.00
N PHE A 337 -2.00 19.28 24.21
CA PHE A 337 -3.34 18.70 24.41
C PHE A 337 -4.47 19.67 24.04
N ARG A 338 -4.34 20.97 24.33
CA ARG A 338 -5.37 21.96 23.96
C ARG A 338 -5.46 22.20 22.46
N LYS A 339 -4.35 22.10 21.73
CA LYS A 339 -4.31 22.35 20.29
C LYS A 339 -4.71 21.15 19.43
N LEU A 340 -4.82 19.95 20.00
CA LEU A 340 -5.27 18.75 19.28
C LEU A 340 -6.53 18.92 18.42
N PRO A 341 -7.60 19.60 18.87
CA PRO A 341 -8.82 19.75 18.08
C PRO A 341 -8.62 20.59 16.81
N GLU A 342 -7.62 21.48 16.77
CA GLU A 342 -7.32 22.34 15.61
C GLU A 342 -6.64 21.57 14.48
N TYR A 343 -5.94 20.48 14.79
CA TYR A 343 -5.26 19.63 13.81
C TYR A 343 -6.14 18.50 13.26
N LYS A 344 -7.35 18.36 13.81
CA LYS A 344 -8.29 17.30 13.46
C LYS A 344 -8.72 17.46 12.00
N GLN A 345 -8.19 16.58 11.16
CA GLN A 345 -8.59 16.47 9.78
C GLN A 345 -10.02 15.93 9.66
N ARG A 346 -10.74 16.49 8.71
CA ARG A 346 -12.07 16.00 8.33
C ARG A 346 -11.99 15.57 6.87
N ILE A 347 -12.31 14.32 6.61
CA ILE A 347 -12.48 13.78 5.26
C ILE A 347 -13.99 13.58 5.08
N ALA A 348 -14.59 14.15 4.03
CA ALA A 348 -16.05 14.12 3.80
C ALA A 348 -16.90 14.65 4.98
N GLY A 349 -16.45 15.71 5.66
CA GLY A 349 -17.17 16.33 6.80
C GLY A 349 -17.24 15.47 8.07
N LYS A 350 -16.66 14.27 8.04
CA LYS A 350 -16.50 13.38 9.18
C LYS A 350 -15.04 13.39 9.60
N SER A 351 -14.83 13.28 10.90
CA SER A 351 -13.50 13.08 11.47
C SER A 351 -12.89 11.77 10.99
N ILE A 352 -11.59 11.80 10.70
CA ILE A 352 -10.81 10.58 10.47
C ILE A 352 -10.97 9.67 11.70
N PRO A 353 -11.15 8.35 11.54
CA PRO A 353 -11.49 7.44 12.65
C PRO A 353 -10.57 7.56 13.88
N PHE A 354 -9.28 7.84 13.68
CA PHE A 354 -8.25 7.97 14.72
C PHE A 354 -8.33 9.27 15.52
N GLU A 355 -9.04 10.29 15.02
CA GLU A 355 -9.09 11.62 15.64
C GLU A 355 -10.37 11.84 16.46
N ASN A 356 -11.16 10.79 16.64
CA ASN A 356 -12.28 10.79 17.58
C ASN A 356 -11.76 10.47 18.98
N SER A 357 -12.04 11.38 19.92
CA SER A 357 -11.67 11.26 21.34
C SER A 357 -12.11 9.89 21.92
N PRO A 358 -11.36 9.30 22.88
CA PRO A 358 -11.67 8.00 23.49
C PRO A 358 -13.06 7.89 24.16
N SER A 359 -13.81 8.99 24.27
CA SER A 359 -15.13 9.04 24.90
C SER A 359 -16.26 8.35 24.11
N THR A 360 -16.00 7.77 22.93
CA THR A 360 -17.03 7.04 22.15
C THR A 360 -16.60 5.60 21.83
N LYS A 361 -16.99 4.69 22.71
CA LYS A 361 -17.01 3.21 22.60
C LYS A 361 -15.71 2.55 22.07
N PRO A 362 -14.97 1.82 22.93
CA PRO A 362 -13.67 1.22 22.58
C PRO A 362 -13.70 0.20 21.44
N THR A 363 -14.86 -0.39 21.11
CA THR A 363 -15.02 -1.36 20.02
C THR A 363 -15.22 -0.76 18.62
N SER A 364 -15.39 0.56 18.50
CA SER A 364 -15.59 1.26 17.21
C SER A 364 -14.28 1.72 16.55
N ILE A 365 -13.22 1.87 17.35
CA ILE A 365 -11.89 2.34 16.92
C ILE A 365 -11.18 1.25 16.11
N TRP A 366 -11.23 0.00 16.57
CA TRP A 366 -10.56 -1.15 15.95
C TRP A 366 -11.18 -1.61 14.62
N ASN A 367 -12.49 -1.45 14.45
CA ASN A 367 -13.20 -1.88 13.23
C ASN A 367 -12.96 -0.96 12.00
N LYS A 368 -12.30 0.19 12.18
CA LYS A 368 -11.96 1.14 11.10
C LYS A 368 -10.47 1.21 10.80
N THR A 369 -9.62 0.70 11.70
CA THR A 369 -8.18 0.45 11.50
C THR A 369 -7.92 -0.47 10.32
N ILE A 370 -8.85 -1.41 10.08
CA ILE A 370 -8.78 -2.42 9.03
C ILE A 370 -8.89 -1.85 7.61
N ALA A 371 -9.79 -0.89 7.41
CA ALA A 371 -9.83 -0.15 6.15
C ALA A 371 -8.58 0.74 6.00
N PHE A 372 -8.15 1.39 7.09
CA PHE A 372 -7.08 2.40 7.06
C PHE A 372 -5.69 1.85 6.70
N PHE A 373 -5.32 0.63 7.11
CA PHE A 373 -3.99 0.07 6.77
C PHE A 373 -3.85 -0.39 5.31
N PHE A 374 -4.94 -0.82 4.67
CA PHE A 374 -4.93 -1.12 3.22
C PHE A 374 -4.91 0.15 2.37
N LEU A 375 -5.54 1.18 2.91
CA LEU A 375 -5.65 2.50 2.32
C LEU A 375 -4.32 3.29 2.56
N GLU A 376 -3.61 3.12 3.68
CA GLU A 376 -2.27 3.69 3.94
C GLU A 376 -1.16 3.21 2.98
N TRP A 377 -1.36 2.10 2.25
CA TRP A 377 -0.40 1.60 1.25
C TRP A 377 -0.90 1.58 -0.20
N ASN A 378 -2.20 1.78 -0.45
CA ASN A 378 -2.72 1.85 -1.83
C ASN A 378 -3.74 2.96 -2.07
N LEU A 379 -4.22 3.68 -1.06
CA LEU A 379 -5.31 4.65 -1.21
C LEU A 379 -5.51 5.52 0.06
N TYR A 380 -4.79 6.62 0.30
CA TYR A 380 -5.42 7.80 0.94
C TYR A 380 -4.58 9.05 1.04
#